data_AF-A0A3N5T589-F1
#
_entry.id   AF-A0A3N5T589-F1
#
_cell.length_a   1.000
_cell.length_b   1.000
_cell.length_c   1.000
_cell.angle_alpha   90.00
_cell.angle_beta   90.00
_cell.angle_gamma   90.00
#
_symmetry.space_group_name_H-M   'P 1'
#
loop_
_entity.id
_entity.type
_entity.pdbx_description
1 polymer ?
#
loop_
_entity_poly.entity_id
_entity_poly.type
_entity_poly.pdbx_seq_one_letter_code
_entity_poly.pdbx_strand_id
1 'polypeptide(L)'
;MFDKYTTVLEKIETIKWTGVIERIQGLLVESHGPHAVVGELCQILVPKGRGTVWAEVVGLRGKTVQLMPYEEMEGIEVGNMV
;
A
#
# COMPACT_ATOMS: atom_id res chain seq x y z
N MET A 1 -24.20 2.30 -25.21
CA MET A 1 -23.25 1.17 -25.47
C MET A 1 -22.06 1.21 -24.52
N PHE A 2 -21.47 2.38 -24.24
CA PHE A 2 -20.36 2.53 -23.30
C PHE A 2 -20.78 2.90 -21.87
N ASP A 3 -22.08 2.94 -21.59
CA ASP A 3 -22.65 3.48 -20.34
C ASP A 3 -22.07 2.79 -19.09
N LYS A 4 -21.81 1.48 -19.17
CA LYS A 4 -21.10 0.70 -18.14
C LYS A 4 -19.75 1.31 -17.76
N TYR A 5 -18.95 1.74 -18.73
CA TYR A 5 -17.61 2.29 -18.52
C TYR A 5 -17.69 3.76 -18.10
N THR A 6 -18.60 4.54 -18.69
CA THR A 6 -18.81 5.95 -18.33
C THR A 6 -19.18 6.12 -16.86
N THR A 7 -20.07 5.27 -16.33
CA THR A 7 -20.43 5.29 -14.89
C THR A 7 -19.25 4.97 -13.98
N VAL A 8 -18.31 4.13 -14.40
CA VAL A 8 -17.09 3.86 -13.61
C VAL A 8 -16.16 5.07 -13.64
N LEU A 9 -15.98 5.69 -14.81
CA LEU A 9 -15.14 6.88 -14.97
C LEU A 9 -15.64 8.08 -14.15
N GLU A 10 -16.95 8.24 -14.00
CA GLU A 10 -17.54 9.31 -13.18
C GLU A 10 -17.30 9.12 -11.67
N LYS A 11 -17.04 7.89 -11.23
CA LYS A 11 -16.92 7.53 -9.81
C LYS A 11 -15.50 7.19 -9.38
N ILE A 12 -14.54 7.15 -10.32
CA ILE A 12 -13.18 6.74 -10.02
C ILE A 12 -12.44 7.83 -9.25
N GLU A 13 -11.73 7.43 -8.20
CA GLU A 13 -10.77 8.30 -7.54
C GLU A 13 -9.48 8.36 -8.36
N THR A 14 -9.08 9.56 -8.78
CA THR A 14 -7.90 9.78 -9.63
C THR A 14 -6.64 10.10 -8.84
N ILE A 15 -6.78 10.30 -7.52
CA ILE A 15 -5.66 10.57 -6.62
C ILE A 15 -5.08 9.23 -6.20
N LYS A 16 -3.79 9.03 -6.45
CA LYS A 16 -3.05 7.91 -5.88
C LYS A 16 -2.56 8.31 -4.50
N TRP A 17 -3.13 7.69 -3.47
CA TRP A 17 -2.63 7.82 -2.11
C TRP A 17 -1.29 7.11 -1.97
N THR A 18 -0.37 7.73 -1.23
CA THR A 18 0.94 7.14 -0.91
C THR A 18 1.26 7.31 0.56
N GLY A 19 2.10 6.43 1.08
CA GLY A 19 2.63 6.46 2.42
C GLY A 19 4.13 6.20 2.43
N VAL A 20 4.69 6.18 3.63
CA VAL A 20 6.09 5.83 3.87
C VAL A 20 6.18 4.87 5.03
N ILE A 21 6.98 3.81 4.88
CA ILE A 21 7.25 2.85 5.96
C ILE A 21 7.96 3.57 7.10
N GLU A 22 7.37 3.52 8.29
CA GLU A 22 7.92 4.08 9.53
C GLU A 22 8.59 2.99 10.38
N ARG A 23 8.10 1.75 10.32
CA ARG A 23 8.59 0.67 11.19
C ARG A 23 8.37 -0.71 10.58
N ILE A 24 9.26 -1.64 10.91
CA ILE A 24 9.20 -3.04 10.51
C ILE A 24 9.38 -3.91 11.75
N GLN A 25 8.46 -4.84 12.01
CA GLN A 25 8.53 -5.78 13.13
C GLN A 25 8.12 -7.19 12.68
N GLY A 26 9.10 -8.08 12.51
CA GLY A 26 8.82 -9.43 11.99
C GLY A 26 8.31 -9.32 10.56
N LEU A 27 7.11 -9.85 10.28
CA LEU A 27 6.42 -9.71 8.98
C LEU A 27 5.46 -8.51 8.91
N LEU A 28 5.26 -7.82 10.03
CA LEU A 28 4.38 -6.66 10.11
C LEU A 28 5.16 -5.40 9.70
N VAL A 29 4.64 -4.71 8.69
CA VAL A 29 5.17 -3.42 8.24
C VAL A 29 4.18 -2.33 8.66
N GLU A 30 4.68 -1.24 9.21
CA GLU A 30 3.89 -0.08 9.62
C GLU A 30 4.30 1.15 8.79
N SER A 31 3.33 1.83 8.19
CA SER A 31 3.54 3.05 7.41
C SER A 31 2.73 4.24 7.92
N HIS A 32 3.24 5.45 7.67
CA HIS A 32 2.48 6.68 7.77
C HIS A 32 1.62 6.85 6.52
N GLY A 33 0.30 6.85 6.67
CA GLY A 33 -0.57 6.65 5.50
C GLY A 33 -0.22 5.34 4.76
N PRO A 34 -0.64 5.14 3.50
CA PRO A 34 -1.58 5.97 2.74
C PRO A 34 -2.97 6.03 3.39
N HIS A 35 -3.85 6.90 2.89
CA HIS A 35 -5.27 6.75 3.19
C HIS A 35 -5.75 5.46 2.51
N ALA A 36 -6.06 4.44 3.31
CA ALA A 36 -6.40 3.11 2.82
C ALA A 36 -7.44 2.46 3.74
N VAL A 37 -8.12 1.44 3.21
CA VAL A 37 -9.05 0.61 3.98
C VAL A 37 -8.48 -0.78 4.24
N VAL A 38 -8.91 -1.44 5.31
CA VAL A 38 -8.52 -2.83 5.60
C VAL A 38 -8.98 -3.75 4.45
N GLY A 39 -8.08 -4.64 4.00
CA GLY A 39 -8.27 -5.51 2.84
C GLY A 39 -7.86 -4.89 1.51
N GLU A 40 -7.41 -3.63 1.49
CA GLU A 40 -6.90 -3.00 0.28
C GLU A 40 -5.50 -3.53 -0.07
N LEU A 41 -5.26 -3.75 -1.36
CA LEU A 41 -3.97 -4.12 -1.89
C LEU A 41 -3.12 -2.87 -2.14
N CYS A 42 -1.89 -2.91 -1.66
CA CYS A 42 -0.91 -1.84 -1.81
C CYS A 42 0.43 -2.40 -2.30
N GLN A 43 1.33 -1.48 -2.65
CA GLN A 43 2.62 -1.80 -3.27
C GLN A 43 3.75 -1.11 -2.51
N ILE A 44 4.63 -1.90 -1.91
CA ILE A 44 5.84 -1.38 -1.29
C ILE A 44 6.91 -1.22 -2.37
N LEU A 45 7.41 -0.01 -2.58
CA LEU A 45 8.46 0.28 -3.55
C LEU A 45 9.84 -0.04 -2.96
N VAL A 46 10.53 -0.99 -3.59
CA VAL A 46 11.84 -1.50 -3.15
C VAL A 46 12.89 -1.21 -4.24
N PRO A 47 13.42 0.02 -4.32
CA PRO A 47 14.28 0.44 -5.43
C PRO A 47 15.65 -0.27 -5.45
N LYS A 48 16.13 -0.77 -4.30
CA LYS A 48 17.41 -1.49 -4.19
C LYS A 48 17.28 -3.01 -4.38
N GLY A 49 16.25 -3.48 -5.08
CA GLY A 49 16.00 -4.91 -5.23
C GLY A 49 14.97 -5.23 -6.32
N ARG A 50 13.89 -5.92 -5.93
CA ARG A 50 12.87 -6.51 -6.82
C ARG A 50 11.93 -5.50 -7.48
N GLY A 51 12.08 -4.21 -7.17
CA GLY A 51 11.27 -3.10 -7.68
C GLY A 51 10.02 -2.86 -6.83
N THR A 52 9.16 -3.86 -6.66
CA THR A 52 7.90 -3.71 -5.92
C THR A 52 7.52 -5.00 -5.21
N VAL A 53 6.98 -4.89 -4.01
CA VAL A 53 6.42 -6.01 -3.24
C VAL A 53 4.94 -5.74 -2.98
N TRP A 54 4.08 -6.71 -3.28
CA TRP A 54 2.66 -6.61 -2.96
C TRP A 54 2.40 -6.84 -1.48
N ALA A 55 1.51 -6.03 -0.90
CA ALA A 55 1.09 -6.15 0.48
C ALA A 55 -0.40 -5.83 0.63
N GLU A 56 -1.00 -6.31 1.72
CA GLU A 56 -2.39 -6.06 2.09
C GLU A 56 -2.45 -5.21 3.36
N VAL A 57 -3.40 -4.27 3.41
CA VAL A 57 -3.71 -3.52 4.63
C VAL A 57 -4.45 -4.42 5.60
N VAL A 58 -3.77 -4.85 6.67
CA VAL A 58 -4.32 -5.76 7.69
C VAL A 58 -4.83 -5.02 8.94
N GLY A 59 -4.51 -3.74 9.10
CA GLY A 59 -4.95 -2.96 10.25
C GLY A 59 -4.71 -1.46 10.10
N LEU A 60 -5.46 -0.66 10.86
CA LEU A 60 -5.34 0.80 10.91
C LEU A 60 -5.30 1.25 12.36
N ARG A 61 -4.33 2.09 12.72
CA ARG A 61 -4.18 2.64 14.08
C ARG A 61 -3.82 4.12 14.01
N GLY A 62 -4.83 4.98 14.13
CA GLY A 62 -4.65 6.42 14.01
C GLY A 62 -4.19 6.80 12.61
N LYS A 63 -2.93 7.25 12.47
CA LYS A 63 -2.31 7.57 11.16
C LYS A 63 -1.41 6.44 10.62
N THR A 64 -1.26 5.37 11.40
CA THR A 64 -0.42 4.23 11.05
C THR A 64 -1.26 3.18 10.32
N VAL A 65 -0.77 2.73 9.18
CA VAL A 65 -1.32 1.62 8.40
C VAL A 65 -0.44 0.40 8.63
N GLN A 66 -1.07 -0.72 8.95
CA GLN A 66 -0.40 -2.01 9.15
C GLN A 66 -0.56 -2.86 7.90
N LEU A 67 0.57 -3.33 7.38
CA LEU A 67 0.69 -4.01 6.10
C LEU A 67 1.28 -5.40 6.30
N MET A 68 0.78 -6.36 5.51
CA MET A 68 1.34 -7.71 5.40
C MET A 68 1.79 -7.99 3.97
N PRO A 69 3.10 -8.11 3.71
CA PRO A 69 3.62 -8.49 2.40
C PRO A 69 3.24 -9.92 2.01
N TYR A 70 2.98 -10.15 0.73
CA TYR A 70 2.74 -11.49 0.17
C TYR A 70 4.02 -12.20 -0.30
N GLU A 71 5.11 -11.45 -0.42
CA GLU A 71 6.40 -11.96 -0.83
C GLU A 71 7.41 -11.81 0.31
N GLU A 72 8.63 -12.29 0.08
CA GLU A 72 9.72 -12.11 1.03
C GLU A 72 9.93 -10.63 1.36
N MET A 73 10.53 -10.30 2.51
CA MET A 73 10.71 -8.90 2.92
C MET A 73 12.10 -8.33 2.62
N GLU A 74 12.98 -9.11 1.99
CA GLU A 74 14.32 -8.69 1.63
C GLU A 74 14.34 -7.41 0.78
N GLY A 75 15.04 -6.39 1.28
CA GLY A 75 15.15 -5.06 0.66
C GLY A 75 14.10 -4.05 1.13
N ILE A 76 13.05 -4.45 1.84
CA ILE A 76 12.10 -3.51 2.44
C ILE A 76 12.80 -2.77 3.60
N GLU A 77 12.86 -1.45 3.51
CA GLU A 77 13.49 -0.57 4.50
C GLU A 77 12.56 0.58 4.92
N VAL A 78 12.80 1.11 6.13
CA VAL A 78 12.14 2.34 6.59
C VAL A 78 12.41 3.46 5.60
N GLY A 79 11.38 4.24 5.26
CA GLY A 79 11.44 5.27 4.23
C GLY A 79 11.06 4.79 2.83
N ASN A 80 10.89 3.49 2.59
CA ASN A 80 10.28 3.02 1.34
C ASN A 80 8.84 3.54 1.22
N MET A 81 8.46 3.87 -0.01
CA MET A 81 7.11 4.34 -0.31
C MET A 81 6.15 3.16 -0.42
N VAL A 82 4.92 3.40 0.03
CA VAL A 82 3.77 2.49 -0.10
C VAL A 82 2.69 3.16 -0.92
#